data_AF-A0A7V9E5U1-F1
#
_entry.id   AF-A0A7V9E5U1-F1
#
_cell.length_a   1.000
_cell.length_b   1.000
_cell.length_c   1.000
_cell.angle_alpha   90.00
_cell.angle_beta   90.00
_cell.angle_gamma   90.00
#
_symmetry.space_group_name_H-M   'P 1'
#
loop_
_entity.id
_entity.type
_entity.pdbx_description
1 polymer ?
#
loop_
_entity_poly.entity_id
_entity_poly.type
_entity_poly.pdbx_seq_one_letter_code
_entity_poly.pdbx_strand_id
1 'polypeptide(L)' 'QLGYVVRRPDPTDRRAKLITLTRKGQACITAGIATIDGIEQQLTDRLGERGHRQLRSLLTKLLDDDGA' A
#
# COMPACT_ATOMS: atom_id res chain seq x y z
N GLN A 1 -2.88 8.76 -20.82
CA GLN A 1 -2.36 8.00 -19.66
C GLN A 1 -2.29 8.92 -18.44
N LEU A 2 -2.46 8.42 -17.20
CA LEU A 2 -2.69 9.24 -15.99
C LEU A 2 -1.45 9.94 -15.37
N GLY A 3 -0.24 9.55 -15.79
CA GLY A 3 1.01 10.24 -15.43
C GLY A 3 1.63 9.90 -14.07
N TYR A 4 1.16 8.85 -13.39
CA TYR A 4 1.69 8.44 -12.07
C TYR A 4 2.96 7.59 -12.15
N VAL A 5 3.17 6.87 -13.25
CA VAL A 5 4.31 5.98 -13.43
C VAL A 5 5.00 6.23 -14.76
N VAL A 6 6.29 5.89 -14.82
CA VAL A 6 7.10 5.85 -16.04
C VAL A 6 7.84 4.52 -16.14
N ARG A 7 8.14 4.10 -17.37
CA ARG A 7 8.97 2.93 -17.63
C ARG A 7 10.40 3.38 -17.89
N ARG A 8 11.37 2.78 -17.21
CA ARG A 8 12.80 3.01 -17.44
C ARG A 8 13.50 1.68 -17.77
N PRO A 9 14.53 1.67 -18.63
CA PRO A 9 15.37 0.47 -18.79
C PRO A 9 15.96 0.07 -17.45
N ASP A 10 16.02 -1.23 -17.18
CA ASP A 10 16.76 -1.73 -16.02
C ASP A 10 18.27 -1.55 -16.28
N PRO A 11 19.04 -0.96 -15.34
CA PRO A 11 20.47 -0.75 -15.51
C PRO A 11 21.29 -2.05 -15.55
N THR A 12 20.74 -3.16 -15.06
CA THR A 12 21.39 -4.48 -14.96
C THR A 12 20.92 -5.46 -16.04
N ASP A 13 19.71 -5.31 -16.60
CA ASP A 13 19.23 -6.08 -17.74
C ASP A 13 18.44 -5.22 -18.74
N ARG A 14 19.04 -4.92 -19.90
CA ARG A 14 18.41 -4.09 -20.93
C ARG A 14 17.11 -4.66 -21.50
N ARG A 15 16.84 -5.96 -21.31
CA ARG A 15 15.59 -6.62 -21.71
C ARG A 15 14.46 -6.34 -20.71
N ALA A 16 14.78 -5.98 -19.47
CA ALA A 16 13.81 -5.65 -18.44
C ALA A 16 13.44 -4.15 -18.45
N LYS A 17 12.24 -3.84 -17.94
CA LYS A 17 11.75 -2.47 -17.73
C LYS A 17 11.33 -2.30 -16.28
N LEU A 18 11.89 -1.29 -15.61
CA LEU A 18 11.47 -0.86 -14.29
C LEU A 18 10.26 0.08 -14.41
N ILE A 19 9.22 -0.18 -13.61
CA ILE A 19 8.11 0.74 -13.42
C ILE A 19 8.44 1.59 -12.21
N THR A 20 8.64 2.90 -12.41
CA THR A 20 8.97 3.82 -11.31
C THR A 20 7.93 4.91 -11.20
N LEU A 21 7.74 5.42 -9.98
CA LEU A 21 6.85 6.54 -9.73
C LEU A 21 7.39 7.82 -10.38
N THR A 22 6.50 8.64 -10.92
CA THR A 22 6.80 10.05 -11.23
C THR A 22 6.71 10.88 -9.96
N ARG A 23 7.06 12.17 -10.02
CA ARG A 23 6.78 13.11 -8.92
C ARG A 23 5.27 13.13 -8.56
N LYS A 24 4.41 13.09 -9.58
CA LYS A 24 2.95 13.00 -9.39
C LYS A 24 2.55 11.66 -8.76
N GLY A 25 3.18 10.56 -9.17
CA GLY A 25 3.03 9.24 -8.56
C GLY A 25 3.40 9.23 -7.09
N GLN A 26 4.55 9.80 -6.74
CA GLN A 26 4.99 9.89 -5.36
C GLN A 26 4.01 10.69 -4.49
N ALA A 27 3.57 11.85 -4.98
CA ALA A 27 2.57 12.66 -4.27
C ALA A 27 1.23 11.91 -4.09
N CYS A 28 0.82 11.13 -5.09
CA CYS A 28 -0.37 10.29 -5.01
C CYS A 28 -0.23 9.19 -3.94
N ILE A 29 0.92 8.52 -3.87
CA ILE A 29 1.19 7.51 -2.84
C ILE A 29 1.20 8.14 -1.45
N THR A 30 1.85 9.29 -1.28
CA THR A 30 1.84 10.02 0.01
C THR A 30 0.42 10.39 0.45
N ALA A 31 -0.43 10.87 -0.47
CA ALA A 31 -1.82 11.16 -0.15
C ALA A 31 -2.62 9.90 0.20
N GLY A 32 -2.36 8.79 -0.49
CA GLY A 32 -2.95 7.48 -0.19
C GLY A 32 -2.58 6.98 1.20
N ILE A 33 -1.29 7.07 1.58
CA ILE A 33 -0.81 6.68 2.91
C ILE A 33 -1.51 7.51 3.99
N ALA A 34 -1.53 8.84 3.85
CA ALA A 34 -2.21 9.71 4.82
C ALA A 34 -3.71 9.40 4.97
N THR A 35 -4.36 8.99 3.88
CA THR A 35 -5.78 8.58 3.91
C THR A 35 -5.95 7.28 4.68
N ILE A 36 -5.08 6.29 4.46
CA ILE A 36 -5.09 5.00 5.17
C ILE A 36 -4.82 5.22 6.65
N ASP A 37 -3.83 6.04 7.00
CA ASP A 37 -3.50 6.37 8.40
C ASP A 37 -4.71 6.96 9.13
N GLY A 38 -5.48 7.83 8.46
CA GLY A 38 -6.72 8.38 9.01
C GLY A 38 -7.78 7.30 9.28
N ILE A 39 -7.92 6.30 8.41
CA ILE A 39 -8.83 5.17 8.59
C ILE A 39 -8.36 4.29 9.76
N GLU A 40 -7.08 3.94 9.82
CA GLU A 40 -6.48 3.15 10.90
C GLU A 40 -6.65 3.87 12.27
N GLN A 41 -6.54 5.20 12.30
CA GLN A 41 -6.80 5.98 13.51
C GLN A 41 -8.27 5.89 13.93
N GLN A 42 -9.22 6.02 13.00
CA GLN A 42 -10.64 5.87 13.30
C GLN A 42 -10.99 4.48 13.85
N LEU A 43 -10.34 3.43 13.34
CA LEU A 43 -10.48 2.08 13.88
C LEU A 43 -9.91 1.97 15.30
N THR A 44 -8.76 2.58 15.54
CA THR A 44 -8.13 2.64 16.86
C THR A 44 -9.01 3.39 17.87
N ASP A 45 -9.58 4.52 17.50
CA ASP A 45 -10.46 5.32 18.37
C ASP A 45 -11.73 4.55 18.75
N ARG A 46 -12.26 3.71 17.85
CA ARG A 46 -13.48 2.93 18.09
C ARG A 46 -13.25 1.63 18.86
N LEU A 47 -12.15 0.95 18.60
CA LEU A 47 -11.88 -0.41 19.12
C LEU A 47 -10.84 -0.44 20.24
N GLY A 48 -10.15 0.69 20.46
CA GLY A 48 -8.90 0.73 21.20
C GLY A 48 -7.77 0.00 20.46
N GLU A 49 -6.53 0.23 20.90
CA GLU A 49 -5.37 -0.36 20.23
C GLU A 49 -5.40 -1.90 20.19
N ARG A 50 -5.85 -2.53 21.28
CA ARG A 50 -5.90 -4.00 21.39
C ARG A 50 -6.92 -4.58 20.42
N GLY A 51 -8.13 -3.99 20.36
CA GLY A 51 -9.18 -4.43 19.45
C GLY A 51 -8.77 -4.24 18.00
N HIS A 52 -8.13 -3.11 17.68
CA HIS A 52 -7.63 -2.85 16.34
C HIS A 52 -6.53 -3.86 15.91
N ARG A 53 -5.54 -4.15 16.77
CA ARG A 53 -4.54 -5.21 16.48
C ARG A 53 -5.17 -6.58 16.28
N GLN A 54 -6.19 -6.93 17.07
CA GLN A 54 -6.90 -8.19 16.93
C GLN A 54 -7.64 -8.28 15.59
N LEU A 55 -8.31 -7.20 15.17
CA LEU A 55 -8.96 -7.13 13.86
C LEU A 55 -7.97 -7.39 12.73
N ARG A 56 -6.82 -6.70 12.74
CA ARG A 56 -5.74 -6.88 11.76
C ARG A 56 -5.29 -8.35 11.69
N SER A 57 -5.04 -8.96 12.84
CA SER A 57 -4.62 -10.37 12.92
C SER A 57 -5.65 -11.33 12.34
N LEU A 58 -6.95 -11.10 12.60
CA LEU A 58 -8.02 -11.97 12.09
C LEU A 58 -8.18 -11.82 10.58
N LEU A 59 -8.13 -10.61 10.04
CA LEU A 59 -8.21 -10.37 8.59
C LEU A 59 -7.00 -10.96 7.85
N THR A 60 -5.79 -10.80 8.40
CA THR A 60 -4.59 -11.44 7.84
C THR A 60 -4.72 -12.95 7.80
N LYS A 61 -5.21 -13.56 8.89
CA LYS A 61 -5.45 -15.01 8.93
C LYS A 61 -6.40 -15.48 7.81
N LEU A 62 -7.49 -14.75 7.58
CA LEU A 62 -8.43 -15.09 6.49
C LEU A 62 -7.79 -14.97 5.10
N LEU A 63 -6.91 -13.98 4.89
CA LEU A 63 -6.21 -13.81 3.62
C LEU A 63 -5.12 -14.86 3.39
N ASP A 64 -4.47 -15.31 4.46
CA ASP A 64 -3.44 -16.35 4.40
C ASP A 64 -4.05 -17.75 4.18
N ASP A 65 -5.30 -17.96 4.61
CA ASP A 65 -6.03 -19.23 4.46
C ASP A 65 -6.56 -19.45 3.02
N ASP A 66 -6.56 -18.44 2.14
CA ASP A 66 -6.97 -18.54 0.72
C ASP A 66 -5.85 -19.07 -0.22
N GLY A 67 -4.75 -19.57 0.36
CA GLY A 67 -3.55 -20.03 -0.35
C GLY A 67 -3.24 -21.53 -0.28
N ALA A 68 -4.21 -22.39 0.04
CA ALA A 68 -4.07 -23.86 0.03
C ALA A 68 -4.86 -24.52 -1.11
#